data_AF-U2EVR0-F1
#
_entry.id   AF-U2EVR0-F1
#
_cell.length_a   1.000
_cell.length_b   1.000
_cell.length_c   1.000
_cell.angle_alpha   90.00
_cell.angle_beta   90.00
_cell.angle_gamma   90.00
#
_symmetry.space_group_name_H-M   'P 1'
#
loop_
_entity.id
_entity.type
_entity.pdbx_description
1 polymer ?
#
loop_
_entity_poly.entity_id
_entity_poly.type
_entity_poly.pdbx_seq_one_letter_code
_entity_poly.pdbx_strand_id
1 'polypeptide(L)'
;MQMEQIASPELEHIAPQTPSDGTPVARGYCEYDEEFKNMYLDCIGNYLLISKSHNCSIGNVSFADKLSSYNVLAQQREIKEIAKDKWDKDAIKKRHDKIVKFVVEKI
;
A
#
# COMPACT_ATOMS: atom_id res chain seq x y z
N MET A 1 10.91 20.21 -7.58
CA MET A 1 9.81 19.28 -7.27
C MET A 1 9.38 19.57 -5.84
N GLN A 2 8.34 20.38 -5.64
CA GLN A 2 7.79 20.61 -4.29
C GLN A 2 7.20 19.28 -3.82
N MET A 3 7.68 18.74 -2.70
CA MET A 3 6.91 17.76 -1.95
C MET A 3 5.66 18.49 -1.49
N GLU A 4 4.50 18.16 -2.06
CA GLU A 4 3.23 18.54 -1.45
C GLU A 4 3.28 18.06 0.00
N GLN A 5 3.21 18.98 0.96
CA GLN A 5 3.21 18.61 2.36
C GLN A 5 1.92 17.84 2.62
N ILE A 6 2.04 16.57 2.98
CA ILE A 6 0.91 15.75 3.39
C ILE A 6 0.47 16.27 4.75
N ALA A 7 -0.71 16.89 4.81
CA ALA A 7 -1.26 17.41 6.07
C ALA A 7 -1.54 16.25 7.04
N SER A 8 -0.96 16.31 8.25
CA SER A 8 -1.05 15.27 9.28
C SER A 8 -0.80 13.86 8.70
N PRO A 9 0.45 13.57 8.29
CA PRO A 9 0.75 12.34 7.57
C PRO A 9 0.56 11.11 8.46
N GLU A 10 -0.04 10.07 7.89
CA GLU A 10 -0.23 8.76 8.52
C GLU A 10 0.35 7.67 7.60
N LEU A 11 0.82 6.58 8.23
CA LEU A 11 1.31 5.41 7.55
C LEU A 11 0.16 4.43 7.37
N GLU A 12 -0.29 4.27 6.13
CA GLU A 12 -1.40 3.39 5.76
C GLU A 12 -0.90 2.03 5.28
N HIS A 13 -1.57 0.96 5.70
CA HIS A 13 -1.37 -0.39 5.17
C HIS A 13 -2.19 -0.58 3.90
N ILE A 14 -1.55 -0.80 2.75
CA ILE A 14 -2.28 -1.02 1.49
C ILE A 14 -3.12 -2.30 1.59
N ALA A 15 -2.49 -3.43 1.94
CA ALA A 15 -3.18 -4.60 2.47
C ALA A 15 -3.39 -4.43 3.98
N PRO A 16 -4.64 -4.24 4.45
CA PRO A 16 -4.94 -3.89 5.84
C PRO A 16 -4.61 -5.05 6.79
N GLN A 17 -4.18 -4.78 8.02
CA GLN A 17 -3.95 -5.83 9.02
C GLN A 17 -5.21 -6.65 9.34
N THR A 18 -6.37 -5.99 9.40
CA THR A 18 -7.66 -6.63 9.69
C THR A 18 -8.64 -6.34 8.55
N PRO A 19 -8.77 -7.24 7.56
CA PRO A 19 -9.78 -7.12 6.51
C PRO A 19 -11.18 -7.05 7.12
N SER A 20 -12.02 -6.13 6.65
CA SER A 20 -13.33 -5.85 7.27
C SER A 20 -14.33 -7.01 7.28
N ASP A 21 -14.15 -8.03 6.44
CA ASP A 21 -15.04 -9.20 6.32
C ASP A 21 -14.29 -10.55 6.46
N GLY A 22 -13.01 -10.52 6.81
CA GLY A 22 -12.18 -11.73 6.89
C GLY A 22 -11.91 -12.41 5.54
N THR A 23 -12.26 -11.80 4.40
CA THR A 23 -12.09 -12.36 3.05
C THR A 23 -11.11 -11.55 2.19
N PRO A 24 -9.81 -11.53 2.52
CA PRO A 24 -8.82 -10.69 1.83
C PRO A 24 -8.72 -10.98 0.33
N VAL A 25 -8.86 -12.25 -0.08
CA VAL A 25 -8.79 -12.65 -1.49
C VAL A 25 -9.91 -12.05 -2.33
N ALA A 26 -11.15 -12.08 -1.84
CA ALA A 26 -12.31 -11.47 -2.53
C ALA A 26 -12.19 -9.94 -2.65
N ARG A 27 -11.36 -9.33 -1.78
CA ARG A 27 -11.08 -7.89 -1.75
C ARG A 27 -9.89 -7.47 -2.62
N GLY A 28 -9.27 -8.39 -3.35
CA GLY A 28 -8.11 -8.10 -4.21
C GLY A 28 -6.77 -8.11 -3.49
N TYR A 29 -6.70 -8.69 -2.29
CA TYR A 29 -5.46 -8.98 -1.58
C TYR A 29 -5.06 -10.46 -1.73
N CYS A 30 -3.84 -10.83 -1.37
CA CYS A 30 -3.48 -12.26 -1.27
C CYS A 30 -4.07 -12.89 0.01
N GLU A 31 -3.90 -14.21 0.14
CA GLU A 31 -4.17 -14.90 1.40
C GLU A 31 -3.22 -14.42 2.49
N TYR A 32 -3.75 -14.28 3.71
CA TYR A 32 -2.98 -13.85 4.88
C TYR A 32 -2.43 -15.09 5.60
N ASP A 33 -1.65 -15.87 4.86
CA ASP A 33 -0.93 -17.00 5.40
C ASP A 33 0.21 -16.55 6.33
N GLU A 34 0.87 -17.51 6.99
CA GLU A 34 1.96 -17.21 7.92
C GLU A 34 3.13 -16.50 7.24
N GLU A 35 3.40 -16.78 5.97
CA GLU A 35 4.42 -16.08 5.21
C GLU A 35 4.04 -14.60 5.03
N PHE A 36 2.79 -14.32 4.61
CA PHE A 36 2.30 -12.96 4.44
C PHE A 36 2.40 -12.16 5.74
N LYS A 37 1.89 -12.72 6.85
CA LYS A 37 1.89 -12.05 8.16
C LYS A 37 3.31 -11.74 8.62
N ASN A 38 4.24 -12.69 8.48
CA ASN A 38 5.59 -12.54 9.02
C ASN A 38 6.52 -11.72 8.10
N MET A 39 6.29 -11.69 6.79
CA MET A 39 7.23 -11.10 5.83
C MET A 39 6.69 -9.90 5.05
N TYR A 40 5.38 -9.79 4.88
CA TYR A 40 4.78 -8.85 3.94
C TYR A 40 3.83 -7.84 4.60
N LEU A 41 3.20 -8.19 5.73
CA LEU A 41 2.23 -7.33 6.38
C LEU A 41 2.83 -5.98 6.80
N ASP A 42 3.93 -6.03 7.57
CA ASP A 42 4.65 -4.84 8.04
C ASP A 42 5.87 -4.49 7.16
N CYS A 43 5.83 -4.88 5.89
CA CYS A 43 6.87 -4.58 4.91
C CYS A 43 6.75 -3.13 4.41
N ILE A 44 7.88 -2.43 4.19
CA ILE A 44 7.88 -1.08 3.59
C ILE A 44 7.19 -1.04 2.22
N GLY A 45 7.24 -2.17 1.50
CA GLY A 45 6.51 -2.36 0.25
C GLY A 45 5.00 -2.27 0.41
N ASN A 46 4.44 -2.57 1.58
CA ASN A 46 3.00 -2.54 1.89
C ASN A 46 2.53 -1.21 2.50
N TYR A 47 3.43 -0.27 2.77
CA TYR A 47 3.10 1.02 3.39
C TYR A 47 2.94 2.17 2.42
N LEU A 48 1.94 3.03 2.61
CA LEU A 48 1.74 4.25 1.85
C LEU A 48 1.61 5.45 2.78
N LEU A 49 2.28 6.55 2.45
CA LEU A 49 2.11 7.80 3.20
C LEU A 49 0.89 8.55 2.67
N ILE A 50 -0.10 8.81 3.52
CA ILE A 50 -1.33 9.53 3.16
C ILE A 50 -1.71 10.56 4.23
N SER A 51 -2.64 11.46 3.93
CA SER A 51 -3.15 12.39 4.94
C SER A 51 -4.11 11.67 5.89
N LYS A 52 -4.15 12.09 7.16
CA LYS A 52 -5.13 11.58 8.14
C LYS A 52 -6.57 11.65 7.62
N SER A 53 -6.95 12.75 6.98
CA SER A 53 -8.30 12.90 6.41
C SER A 53 -8.60 11.84 5.34
N HIS A 54 -7.63 11.52 4.48
CA HIS A 54 -7.78 10.46 3.49
C HIS A 54 -7.84 9.09 4.16
N ASN A 55 -6.98 8.85 5.16
CA ASN A 55 -6.95 7.58 5.89
C ASN A 55 -8.27 7.27 6.61
N CYS A 56 -8.84 8.26 7.30
CA CYS A 56 -10.14 8.11 7.95
C CYS A 56 -11.27 7.85 6.94
N SER A 57 -11.18 8.41 5.73
CA SER A 57 -12.22 8.27 4.70
C SER A 57 -12.16 6.95 3.93
N ILE A 58 -10.96 6.37 3.73
CA ILE A 58 -10.76 5.19 2.91
C ILE A 58 -11.09 3.91 3.67
N GLY A 59 -10.61 3.77 4.92
CA GLY A 59 -10.78 2.58 5.75
C GLY A 59 -10.27 1.28 5.12
N ASN A 60 -10.73 0.14 5.64
CA ASN A 60 -10.34 -1.20 5.20
C ASN A 60 -11.19 -1.69 4.01
N VAL A 61 -11.27 -0.89 2.95
CA VAL A 61 -12.02 -1.21 1.73
C VAL A 61 -11.27 -2.20 0.82
N SER A 62 -11.88 -2.58 -0.32
CA SER A 62 -11.22 -3.44 -1.29
C SER A 62 -9.99 -2.76 -1.90
N PHE A 63 -9.06 -3.54 -2.45
CA PHE A 63 -7.90 -2.98 -3.13
C PHE A 63 -8.30 -2.10 -4.31
N ALA A 64 -9.34 -2.48 -5.06
CA ALA A 64 -9.86 -1.69 -6.17
C ALA A 64 -10.37 -0.31 -5.69
N ASP A 65 -11.12 -0.27 -4.58
CA ASP A 65 -11.58 0.97 -3.98
C ASP A 65 -10.39 1.82 -3.50
N LYS A 66 -9.39 1.20 -2.86
CA LYS A 66 -8.18 1.92 -2.46
C LYS A 66 -7.48 2.55 -3.66
N LEU A 67 -7.26 1.75 -4.70
CA LEU A 67 -6.58 2.15 -5.93
C LEU A 67 -7.32 3.29 -6.65
N SER A 68 -8.65 3.30 -6.61
CA SER A 68 -9.48 4.37 -7.18
C SER A 68 -9.28 5.70 -6.46
N SER A 69 -8.95 5.69 -5.16
CA SER A 69 -8.71 6.88 -4.35
C SER A 69 -7.27 7.43 -4.46
N TYR A 70 -6.33 6.63 -4.95
CA TYR A 70 -4.90 6.94 -5.04
C TYR A 70 -4.56 7.80 -6.28
N ASN A 71 -4.85 9.10 -6.21
CA ASN A 71 -4.78 9.99 -7.37
C ASN A 71 -3.81 11.18 -7.25
N VAL A 72 -3.33 11.50 -6.05
CA VAL A 72 -2.65 12.77 -5.77
C VAL A 72 -1.12 12.60 -5.83
N LEU A 73 -0.58 11.70 -5.01
CA LEU A 73 0.85 11.59 -4.78
C LEU A 73 1.56 10.71 -5.82
N ALA A 74 2.86 10.92 -6.04
CA ALA A 74 3.65 10.07 -6.93
C ALA A 74 3.69 8.60 -6.46
N GLN A 75 3.75 8.38 -5.14
CA GLN A 75 3.71 7.05 -4.53
C GLN A 75 2.37 6.35 -4.81
N GLN A 76 1.26 7.09 -4.83
CA GLN A 76 -0.07 6.58 -5.16
C GLN A 76 -0.18 6.15 -6.63
N ARG A 77 0.39 6.93 -7.55
CA ARG A 77 0.46 6.57 -8.97
C ARG A 77 1.33 5.33 -9.20
N GLU A 78 2.45 5.20 -8.48
CA GLU A 78 3.28 4.00 -8.53
C GLU A 78 2.51 2.73 -8.17
N ILE A 79 1.59 2.78 -7.19
CA ILE A 79 0.75 1.61 -6.84
C ILE A 79 -0.04 1.13 -8.06
N LYS A 80 -0.59 2.05 -8.87
CA LYS A 80 -1.33 1.72 -10.10
C LYS A 80 -0.46 1.11 -11.19
N GLU A 81 0.82 1.44 -11.23
CA GLU A 81 1.77 0.87 -12.19
C GLU A 81 2.27 -0.51 -11.74
N ILE A 82 2.45 -0.70 -10.43
CA ILE A 82 2.92 -1.95 -9.84
C ILE A 82 1.80 -2.99 -9.85
N ALA A 83 0.61 -2.59 -9.41
CA ALA A 83 -0.52 -3.46 -9.23
C ALA A 83 -1.53 -3.24 -10.34
N LYS A 84 -1.79 -4.30 -11.11
CA LYS A 84 -2.81 -4.28 -12.16
C LYS A 84 -4.20 -4.33 -11.54
N ASP A 85 -4.47 -5.42 -10.82
CA ASP A 85 -5.80 -5.79 -10.30
C ASP A 85 -5.76 -6.33 -8.86
N LYS A 86 -4.59 -6.76 -8.38
CA LYS A 86 -4.39 -7.32 -7.04
C LYS A 86 -3.18 -6.73 -6.32
N TRP A 87 -3.23 -6.72 -5.00
CA TRP A 87 -2.12 -6.37 -4.12
C TRP A 87 -1.66 -7.59 -3.33
N ASP A 88 -0.64 -8.26 -3.85
CA ASP A 88 -0.12 -9.52 -3.33
C ASP A 88 1.36 -9.43 -2.92
N LYS A 89 1.92 -10.57 -2.48
CA LYS A 89 3.32 -10.71 -2.09
C LYS A 89 4.28 -10.20 -3.17
N ASP A 90 4.02 -10.49 -4.44
CA ASP A 90 4.85 -10.06 -5.57
C ASP A 90 4.81 -8.53 -5.76
N ALA A 91 3.63 -7.92 -5.68
CA ALA A 91 3.47 -6.47 -5.74
C ALA A 91 4.20 -5.78 -4.58
N ILE A 92 4.03 -6.30 -3.35
CA ILE A 92 4.71 -5.79 -2.15
C ILE A 92 6.22 -5.92 -2.30
N LYS A 93 6.72 -7.07 -2.74
CA LYS A 93 8.16 -7.31 -2.95
C LYS A 93 8.73 -6.37 -4.01
N LYS A 94 8.06 -6.24 -5.15
CA LYS A 94 8.48 -5.34 -6.24
C LYS A 94 8.58 -3.90 -5.76
N ARG A 95 7.62 -3.45 -4.94
CA ARG A 95 7.65 -2.12 -4.35
C ARG A 95 8.74 -1.96 -3.29
N HIS A 96 8.90 -2.94 -2.41
CA HIS A 96 10.00 -3.01 -1.44
C HIS A 96 11.34 -2.83 -2.14
N ASP A 97 11.62 -3.64 -3.16
CA ASP A 97 12.90 -3.64 -3.88
C ASP A 97 13.16 -2.28 -4.54
N LYS A 98 12.11 -1.64 -5.08
CA LYS A 98 12.20 -0.29 -5.66
C LYS A 98 12.51 0.78 -4.61
N ILE A 99 11.87 0.74 -3.43
CA ILE A 99 12.12 1.68 -2.34
C ILE A 99 13.53 1.50 -1.78
N VAL A 100 13.94 0.25 -1.50
CA VAL A 100 15.28 -0.05 -0.99
C VAL A 100 16.34 0.39 -1.98
N LYS A 101 16.18 0.08 -3.26
CA LYS A 101 17.09 0.53 -4.32
C LYS A 101 17.20 2.05 -4.34
N PHE A 102 16.07 2.76 -4.29
CA PHE A 102 16.06 4.23 -4.26
C PHE A 102 16.80 4.81 -3.05
N VAL A 103 16.65 4.21 -1.86
CA VAL A 103 17.30 4.70 -0.64
C VAL A 103 18.79 4.38 -0.65
N VAL A 104 19.18 3.17 -1.06
CA VAL A 104 20.58 2.71 -1.05
C VAL A 104 21.42 3.35 -2.16
N GLU A 105 20.89 3.50 -3.38
CA GLU A 105 21.62 4.14 -4.49
C GLU A 105 21.71 5.67 -4.36
N LYS A 106 21.00 6.27 -3.41
CA LYS A 106 21.00 7.71 -3.15
C LYS A 106 21.74 8.12 -1.88
N ILE A 107 22.41 7.17 -1.22
CA ILE A 107 23.40 7.40 -0.16
C ILE A 107 24.78 7.32 -0.80
#